data_AF-A0A0A1D647-F1
#
_entry.id   AF-A0A0A1D647-F1
#
_cell.length_a   1.000
_cell.length_b   1.000
_cell.length_c   1.000
_cell.angle_alpha   90.00
_cell.angle_beta   90.00
_cell.angle_gamma   90.00
#
_symmetry.space_group_name_H-M   'P 1'
#
loop_
_entity.id
_entity.type
_entity.pdbx_description
1 polymer ?
#
loop_
_entity_poly.entity_id
_entity_poly.type
_entity_poly.pdbx_seq_one_letter_code
_entity_poly.pdbx_strand_id
1 'polypeptide(L)'
;MITVVTDCNLAGVSPRRRDKLVETQGIDSLLKSQVSGMAADLDERVVACRARPLTGPPLTRAGPFAFVAAEALRLRVREDLRISNTVAVGAPV
;
A
#
# COMPACT_ATOMS: atom_id res chain seq x y z
N MET A 1 4.93 18.20 1.61
CA MET A 1 5.75 17.28 0.80
C MET A 1 5.55 15.81 1.18
N ILE A 2 5.74 15.42 2.46
CA ILE A 2 5.54 14.03 2.94
C ILE A 2 4.15 13.49 2.57
N THR A 3 3.09 14.21 2.94
CA THR A 3 1.71 13.79 2.69
C THR A 3 1.42 13.52 1.21
N VAL A 4 1.88 14.38 0.30
CA VAL A 4 1.68 14.22 -1.15
C VAL A 4 2.35 12.95 -1.68
N VAL A 5 3.56 12.64 -1.24
CA VAL A 5 4.28 11.43 -1.67
C VAL A 5 3.59 10.18 -1.13
N THR A 6 3.16 10.20 0.13
CA THR A 6 2.41 9.10 0.75
C THR A 6 1.07 8.87 0.06
N ASP A 7 0.32 9.93 -0.25
CA ASP A 7 -0.94 9.86 -0.97
C ASP A 7 -0.74 9.33 -2.39
N CYS A 8 0.32 9.75 -3.08
CA CYS A 8 0.68 9.24 -4.40
C CYS A 8 0.98 7.73 -4.38
N ASN A 9 1.69 7.26 -3.35
CA ASN A 9 1.99 5.82 -3.20
C ASN A 9 0.70 5.02 -2.96
N LEU A 10 -0.25 5.55 -2.20
CA LEU A 10 -1.54 4.90 -1.95
C LEU A 10 -2.45 4.91 -3.19
N ALA A 11 -2.46 6.01 -3.95
CA ALA A 11 -3.25 6.18 -5.16
C ALA A 11 -2.68 5.44 -6.39
N GLY A 12 -1.54 4.73 -6.24
CA GLY A 12 -0.91 4.00 -7.34
C GLY A 12 -0.31 4.92 -8.42
N VAL A 13 0.07 6.15 -8.06
CA VAL A 13 0.70 7.09 -8.98
C VAL A 13 2.10 6.56 -9.32
N SER A 14 2.38 6.44 -10.63
CA SER A 14 3.69 5.96 -11.07
C SER A 14 4.81 6.92 -10.68
N PRO A 15 6.05 6.45 -10.47
CA PRO A 15 7.17 7.30 -10.06
C PRO A 15 7.34 8.54 -10.95
N ARG A 16 7.27 8.38 -12.27
CA ARG A 16 7.36 9.50 -13.22
C ARG A 16 6.24 10.54 -13.07
N ARG A 17 5.01 10.10 -12.75
CA ARG A 17 3.88 11.01 -12.54
C ARG A 17 4.01 11.76 -11.21
N ARG A 18 4.53 11.10 -10.19
CA ARG A 18 4.87 11.74 -8.91
C ARG A 18 5.98 12.77 -9.08
N ASP A 19 7.04 12.45 -9.83
CA ASP A 19 8.17 13.37 -10.06
C ASP A 19 7.68 14.67 -10.73
N LYS A 20 6.82 14.55 -11.76
CA LYS A 20 6.14 15.70 -12.36
C LYS A 20 5.27 16.49 -11.38
N LEU A 21 4.63 15.83 -10.43
CA LEU A 21 3.78 16.49 -9.43
C LEU A 21 4.59 17.27 -8.40
N VAL A 22 5.80 16.82 -8.06
CA VAL A 22 6.66 17.56 -7.11
C VAL A 22 7.37 18.73 -7.80
N GLU A 23 7.67 18.63 -9.10
CA GLU A 23 8.15 19.75 -9.92
C GLU A 23 7.15 20.93 -9.91
N THR A 24 5.83 20.66 -10.03
CA THR A 24 4.82 21.74 -9.94
C THR A 24 4.71 22.36 -8.55
N GLN A 25 5.26 21.72 -7.52
CA GLN A 25 5.37 22.24 -6.16
C GLN A 25 6.73 22.93 -5.88
N GLY A 26 7.57 23.10 -6.90
CA GLY A 26 8.87 23.78 -6.80
C GLY A 26 10.03 22.89 -6.34
N ILE A 27 9.90 21.57 -6.49
CA ILE A 27 10.95 20.60 -6.15
C ILE A 27 11.45 19.94 -7.43
N ASP A 28 12.71 20.17 -7.80
CA ASP A 28 13.28 19.67 -9.06
C ASP A 28 13.30 18.13 -9.16
N SER A 29 13.56 17.43 -8.04
CA SER A 29 13.50 15.97 -7.99
C SER A 29 13.51 15.44 -6.56
N LEU A 30 13.07 14.19 -6.38
CA LEU A 30 13.22 13.44 -5.14
C LEU A 30 14.13 12.23 -5.35
N LEU A 31 15.11 12.05 -4.46
CA LEU A 31 15.93 10.86 -4.44
C LEU A 31 15.10 9.64 -4.01
N LYS A 32 15.46 8.47 -4.54
CA LYS A 32 14.80 7.21 -4.20
C LYS A 32 14.80 6.94 -2.69
N SER A 33 15.89 7.25 -1.99
CA SER A 33 15.99 7.11 -0.53
C SER A 33 15.08 8.08 0.22
N GLN A 34 14.92 9.31 -0.28
CA GLN A 34 13.99 10.29 0.31
C GLN A 34 12.54 9.82 0.16
N VAL A 35 12.15 9.37 -1.05
CA VAL A 35 10.82 8.80 -1.29
C VAL A 35 10.56 7.58 -0.40
N SER A 36 11.54 6.70 -0.26
CA SER A 36 11.43 5.50 0.58
C SER A 36 11.26 5.87 2.06
N GLY A 37 12.03 6.85 2.56
CA GLY A 37 11.89 7.33 3.93
C GLY A 37 10.55 7.99 4.20
N MET A 38 10.03 8.78 3.25
CA MET A 38 8.72 9.44 3.36
C MET A 38 7.54 8.45 3.34
N ALA A 39 7.74 7.27 2.75
CA ALA A 39 6.75 6.21 2.71
C ALA A 39 6.82 5.26 3.93
N ALA A 40 7.86 5.34 4.76
CA ALA A 40 8.09 4.39 5.86
C ALA A 40 6.92 4.37 6.87
N ASP A 41 6.31 5.54 7.15
CA ASP A 41 5.14 5.64 8.04
C ASP A 41 3.94 4.82 7.51
N LEU A 42 3.88 4.52 6.20
CA LEU A 42 2.85 3.67 5.63
C LEU A 42 3.04 2.20 6.05
N ASP A 43 4.29 1.74 6.20
CA ASP A 43 4.59 0.35 6.54
C ASP A 43 4.04 0.00 7.93
N GLU A 44 4.25 0.87 8.93
CA GLU A 44 3.68 0.69 10.26
C GLU A 44 2.14 0.60 10.23
N ARG A 45 1.51 1.47 9.43
CA ARG A 45 0.04 1.48 9.25
C ARG A 45 -0.45 0.22 8.53
N VAL A 46 0.28 -0.27 7.54
CA VAL A 46 -0.03 -1.52 6.83
C VAL A 46 0.11 -2.72 7.77
N VAL A 47 1.15 -2.75 8.60
CA VAL A 47 1.36 -3.80 9.61
C VAL A 47 0.22 -3.78 10.64
N ALA A 48 -0.11 -2.61 11.19
CA ALA A 48 -1.21 -2.45 12.13
C ALA A 48 -2.56 -2.89 11.50
N CYS A 49 -2.80 -2.52 10.24
CA CYS A 49 -3.97 -2.96 9.49
C CYS A 49 -4.02 -4.49 9.36
N ARG A 50 -2.90 -5.14 9.02
CA ARG A 50 -2.81 -6.61 8.86
C ARG A 50 -2.93 -7.37 10.17
N ALA A 51 -2.39 -6.82 11.26
CA ALA A 51 -2.37 -7.46 12.57
C ALA A 51 -3.63 -7.17 13.40
N ARG A 52 -4.51 -6.27 12.95
CA ARG A 52 -5.70 -5.88 13.71
C ARG A 52 -6.59 -7.10 14.01
N PRO A 53 -7.15 -7.21 15.22
CA PRO A 53 -8.21 -8.18 15.48
C PRO A 53 -9.38 -7.95 14.52
N LEU A 54 -9.79 -9.01 13.84
CA LEU A 54 -11.00 -8.98 13.00
C LEU A 54 -12.28 -9.09 13.86
N THR A 55 -12.14 -9.48 15.12
CA THR A 55 -13.22 -9.58 16.10
C THR A 55 -12.84 -8.88 17.42
N GLY A 56 -13.83 -8.32 18.13
CA GLY A 56 -13.65 -7.56 19.37
C GLY A 56 -13.64 -6.02 19.19
N PRO A 57 -13.68 -5.22 20.28
CA PRO A 57 -13.69 -3.76 20.20
C PRO A 57 -12.43 -3.24 19.49
N PRO A 58 -12.50 -2.25 18.59
CA PRO A 58 -13.60 -1.31 18.32
C PRO A 58 -14.63 -1.79 17.28
N LEU A 59 -14.48 -3.00 16.73
CA LEU A 59 -15.43 -3.60 15.80
C LEU A 59 -16.58 -4.27 16.59
N THR A 60 -17.56 -3.48 16.99
CA THR A 60 -18.74 -3.90 17.80
C THR A 60 -19.72 -4.83 17.06
N ARG A 61 -19.28 -5.64 16.08
CA ARG A 61 -20.16 -6.50 15.27
C ARG A 61 -19.67 -7.93 14.99
N ALA A 62 -18.51 -8.35 15.47
CA ALA A 62 -18.00 -9.65 15.03
C ALA A 62 -18.46 -10.82 15.92
N GLY A 63 -19.65 -11.34 15.64
CA GLY A 63 -19.88 -12.79 15.79
C GLY A 63 -19.06 -13.57 14.75
N PRO A 64 -19.01 -14.91 14.79
CA PRO A 64 -18.30 -15.69 13.77
C PRO A 64 -18.74 -15.28 12.36
N PHE A 65 -17.78 -15.04 11.44
CA PHE A 65 -18.07 -14.71 10.05
C PHE A 65 -18.77 -15.90 9.38
N ALA A 66 -20.09 -15.80 9.18
CA ALA A 66 -20.86 -16.85 8.52
C ALA A 66 -20.44 -17.05 7.06
N PHE A 67 -19.97 -15.97 6.42
CA PHE A 67 -19.47 -15.96 5.04
C PHE A 67 -18.27 -15.01 4.94
N VAL A 68 -17.32 -15.34 4.06
CA VAL A 68 -16.18 -14.50 3.72
C VAL A 68 -16.07 -14.45 2.20
N ALA A 69 -15.99 -13.25 1.63
CA ALA A 69 -15.64 -13.07 0.24
C ALA A 69 -14.12 -13.13 0.10
N ALA A 70 -13.63 -13.84 -0.92
CA ALA A 70 -12.22 -13.88 -1.24
C ALA A 70 -12.03 -13.50 -2.71
N GLU A 71 -11.04 -12.65 -2.96
CA GLU A 71 -10.67 -12.17 -4.29
C GLU A 71 -9.22 -12.54 -4.58
N ALA A 72 -8.92 -12.79 -5.86
CA ALA A 72 -7.61 -13.16 -6.33
C ALA A 72 -7.19 -12.26 -7.50
N LEU A 73 -6.07 -11.56 -7.34
CA LEU A 73 -5.52 -10.66 -8.36
C LEU A 73 -4.21 -11.24 -8.91
N ARG A 74 -4.13 -11.44 -10.23
CA ARG A 74 -2.88 -11.82 -10.90
C ARG A 74 -1.98 -10.61 -11.07
N LEU A 75 -0.72 -10.75 -10.68
CA LEU A 75 0.30 -9.71 -10.72
C LEU A 75 1.61 -10.27 -11.27
N ARG A 76 2.42 -9.41 -11.89
CA ARG A 76 3.82 -9.70 -12.24
C ARG A 76 4.69 -9.20 -11.10
N VAL A 77 5.41 -10.09 -10.45
CA VAL A 77 6.31 -9.75 -9.35
C VAL A 77 7.74 -10.11 -9.71
N ARG A 78 8.71 -9.47 -9.05
CA ARG A 78 10.12 -9.82 -9.19
C ARG A 78 10.54 -10.60 -7.95
N GLU A 79 10.77 -11.89 -8.13
CA GLU A 79 11.21 -12.84 -7.10
C GLU A 79 12.48 -13.51 -7.58
N ASP A 80 13.49 -13.64 -6.72
CA ASP A 80 14.78 -14.26 -7.05
C ASP A 80 15.38 -13.76 -8.37
N LEU A 81 15.33 -12.43 -8.56
CA LEU A 81 15.78 -11.70 -9.75
C LEU A 81 14.99 -11.98 -11.04
N ARG A 82 13.97 -12.84 -11.02
CA ARG A 82 13.12 -13.21 -12.15
C ARG A 82 11.74 -12.57 -12.04
N ILE A 83 11.11 -12.28 -13.19
CA ILE A 83 9.74 -11.78 -13.22
C ILE A 83 8.79 -12.98 -13.35
N SER A 84 8.08 -13.30 -12.27
CA SER A 84 7.12 -14.40 -12.15
C SER A 84 5.69 -13.89 -12.20
N ASN A 85 4.75 -14.77 -12.58
CA ASN A 85 3.32 -14.53 -12.42
C ASN A 85 2.92 -15.02 -11.03
N THR A 86 2.30 -14.15 -10.24
CA THR A 86 1.88 -14.43 -8.86
C THR A 86 0.41 -14.04 -8.68
N VAL A 87 -0.25 -14.67 -7.72
CA VAL A 87 -1.63 -14.36 -7.34
C VAL A 87 -1.61 -13.77 -5.93
N ALA A 88 -2.10 -12.54 -5.78
CA ALA A 88 -2.41 -11.98 -4.47
C ALA A 88 -3.85 -12.34 -4.11
N VAL A 89 -4.04 -13.00 -2.97
CA VAL A 89 -5.37 -13.35 -2.45
C VAL A 89 -5.70 -12.45 -1.26
N GLY A 90 -6.89 -11.87 -1.27
CA GLY A 90 -7.37 -10.99 -0.20
C GLY A 90 -8.84 -11.23 0.11
N ALA A 91 -9.24 -10.89 1.33
CA ALA A 91 -10.63 -10.87 1.76
C ALA A 91 -10.93 -9.48 2.35
N PRO A 92 -11.98 -8.77 1.89
CA PRO A 92 -12.40 -7.54 2.52
C PRO A 92 -12.96 -7.87 3.92
N VAL A 93 -12.33 -7.32 4.95
CA VAL A 93 -12.67 -7.53 6.37
C VAL A 93 -12.81 -6.21 7.12
#